data_AF-A0A2D4GJ41-F1
#
_entry.id   AF-A0A2D4GJ41-F1
#
_cell.length_a   1.000
_cell.length_b   1.000
_cell.length_c   1.000
_cell.angle_alpha   90.00
_cell.angle_beta   90.00
_cell.angle_gamma   90.00
#
_symmetry.space_group_name_H-M   'P 1'
#
loop_
_entity.id
_entity.type
_entity.pdbx_description
1 polymer ?
#
loop_
_entity_poly.entity_id
_entity_poly.type
_entity_poly.pdbx_seq_one_letter_code
_entity_poly.pdbx_strand_id
1 'polypeptide(L)'
;AEAEAQYTHALRSHLQNIDQLLNLQNCRLGYLEEDYQTELQALQKEFDTERKLIIEHHDEESLYLQDVLLAMEQNFAENEYEARLDFQSTRDDVKNKNLEDKHYLRMQLEGKVEELWKRFQQALRNYTEATEDRKFAFEGLKLRDERSTREIDMQMKKLQKIQDLIASMKNKIALHARESEEQNRRVRDEKEVVLKQLQKLKSQMNRARAKARNNLAKLTKESSAALKALEHVVGKAEIILRLAEMCRRLESQEEKVLPFYPNSLNWEEQKAVDKLALEKPAEPLAQMMLDYVGLERFWKRYNKVRLEQLSLERTKDVLMQDNFKLRHLLKQYLDGISVNDEVLSQVNPLMIINQPTTVSDGSQAAPARGSQAKRPIYNIIEAAHEVSHIL
;
A
#
# COMPACT_ATOMS: atom_id res chain seq x y z
N ALA A 1 170.25 142.99 123.83
CA ALA A 1 170.96 143.37 122.60
C ALA A 1 170.96 142.26 121.57
N GLU A 2 171.38 141.03 121.83
CA GLU A 2 171.57 140.08 120.71
C GLU A 2 170.72 138.80 120.77
N ALA A 3 170.25 138.39 121.95
CA ALA A 3 169.57 137.09 122.10
C ALA A 3 168.17 137.02 121.44
N GLU A 4 167.37 138.08 121.50
CA GLU A 4 166.03 138.09 120.88
C GLU A 4 166.05 138.22 119.35
N ALA A 5 167.06 138.93 118.80
CA ALA A 5 167.24 139.08 117.36
C ALA A 5 167.66 137.76 116.68
N GLN A 6 168.44 136.92 117.37
CA GLN A 6 168.82 135.59 116.87
C GLN A 6 167.65 134.60 116.88
N TYR A 7 166.80 134.61 117.92
CA TYR A 7 165.64 133.72 118.00
C TYR A 7 164.61 133.97 116.89
N THR A 8 164.32 135.25 116.60
CA THR A 8 163.35 135.64 115.56
C THR A 8 163.82 135.37 114.13
N HIS A 9 165.13 135.40 113.88
CA HIS A 9 165.68 135.05 112.57
C HIS A 9 165.67 133.53 112.33
N ALA A 10 165.98 132.72 113.35
CA ALA A 10 165.91 131.26 113.27
C ALA A 10 164.48 130.74 113.09
N LEU A 11 163.50 131.31 113.80
CA LEU A 11 162.09 130.91 113.68
C LEU A 11 161.52 131.18 112.28
N ARG A 12 161.85 132.33 111.67
CA ARG A 12 161.44 132.65 110.30
C ARG A 12 162.02 131.70 109.27
N SER A 13 163.31 131.35 109.40
CA SER A 13 163.95 130.38 108.49
C SER A 13 163.32 128.99 108.59
N HIS A 14 162.98 128.52 109.80
CA HIS A 14 162.33 127.23 110.00
C HIS A 14 160.90 127.19 109.43
N LEU A 15 160.10 128.24 109.65
CA LEU A 15 158.74 128.35 109.08
C LEU A 15 158.77 128.35 107.55
N GLN A 16 159.73 129.05 106.96
CA GLN A 16 159.87 129.13 105.50
C GLN A 16 160.30 127.78 104.89
N ASN A 17 161.11 126.98 105.59
CA ASN A 17 161.45 125.62 105.18
C ASN A 17 160.25 124.65 105.30
N ILE A 18 159.39 124.81 106.31
CA ILE A 18 158.16 124.00 106.43
C ILE A 18 157.17 124.32 105.31
N ASP A 19 156.98 125.59 104.95
CA ASP A 19 156.10 125.97 103.85
C ASP A 19 156.59 125.43 102.50
N GLN A 20 157.91 125.42 102.27
CA GLN A 20 158.49 124.80 101.07
C GLN A 20 158.23 123.30 101.03
N LEU A 21 158.34 122.60 102.16
CA LEU A 21 158.06 121.16 102.25
C LEU A 21 156.57 120.86 102.00
N LEU A 22 155.67 121.66 102.57
CA LEU A 22 154.22 121.54 102.35
C LEU A 22 153.85 121.76 100.88
N ASN A 23 154.43 122.77 100.22
CA ASN A 23 154.20 122.99 98.79
C ASN A 23 154.69 121.81 97.94
N LEU A 24 155.85 121.22 98.27
CA LEU A 24 156.36 120.05 97.56
C LEU A 24 155.42 118.83 97.70
N GLN A 25 154.88 118.59 98.90
CA GLN A 25 153.93 117.48 99.11
C GLN A 25 152.59 117.75 98.42
N ASN A 26 152.11 118.99 98.41
CA ASN A 26 150.89 119.36 97.68
C ASN A 26 151.05 119.19 96.17
N CYS A 27 152.20 119.58 95.60
CA CYS A 27 152.47 119.33 94.18
C CYS A 27 152.51 117.82 93.87
N ARG A 28 153.13 117.01 94.74
CA ARG A 28 153.19 115.54 94.54
C ARG A 28 151.80 114.90 94.59
N LEU A 29 150.94 115.33 95.53
CA LEU A 29 149.56 114.85 95.61
C LEU A 29 148.74 115.24 94.38
N GLY A 30 148.91 116.48 93.89
CA GLY A 30 148.25 116.94 92.67
C GLY A 30 148.59 116.10 91.45
N TYR A 31 149.88 115.79 91.23
CA TYR A 31 150.29 114.92 90.12
C TYR A 31 149.71 113.51 90.22
N LEU A 32 149.66 112.92 91.43
CA LEU A 32 149.09 111.58 91.63
C LEU A 32 147.58 111.54 91.36
N GLU A 33 146.87 112.61 91.69
CA GLU A 33 145.43 112.73 91.49
C GLU A 33 145.09 112.92 90.00
N GLU A 34 145.90 113.71 89.28
CA GLU A 34 145.82 113.86 87.83
C GLU A 34 146.10 112.53 87.09
N ASP A 35 147.15 111.81 87.49
CA ASP A 35 147.49 110.50 86.91
C ASP A 35 146.37 109.47 87.15
N TYR A 36 145.81 109.39 88.37
CA TYR A 36 144.69 108.49 88.65
C TYR A 36 143.43 108.84 87.84
N GLN A 37 143.10 110.13 87.71
CA GLN A 37 141.93 110.56 86.95
C GLN A 37 142.08 110.32 85.45
N THR A 38 143.30 110.45 84.91
CA THR A 38 143.56 110.16 83.50
C THR A 38 143.46 108.67 83.20
N GLU A 39 144.01 107.79 84.06
CA GLU A 39 143.87 106.34 83.92
C GLU A 39 142.41 105.88 84.05
N LEU A 40 141.66 106.40 85.03
CA LEU A 40 140.24 106.08 85.22
C LEU A 40 139.42 106.45 83.97
N GLN A 41 139.66 107.63 83.39
CA GLN A 41 138.96 108.07 82.18
C GLN A 41 139.34 107.25 80.94
N ALA A 42 140.60 106.83 80.82
CA ALA A 42 141.03 105.96 79.73
C ALA A 42 140.32 104.60 79.79
N LEU A 43 140.34 103.96 80.97
CA LEU A 43 139.70 102.66 81.17
C LEU A 43 138.18 102.72 80.97
N GLN A 44 137.54 103.78 81.45
CA GLN A 44 136.10 103.97 81.27
C GLN A 44 135.72 104.11 79.78
N LYS A 45 136.52 104.84 79.01
CA LYS A 45 136.32 104.95 77.55
C LYS A 45 136.50 103.62 76.84
N GLU A 46 137.52 102.85 77.20
CA GLU A 46 137.77 101.52 76.61
C GLU A 46 136.56 100.59 76.83
N PHE A 47 136.09 100.44 78.06
CA PHE A 47 134.91 99.62 78.37
C PHE A 47 133.65 100.08 77.64
N ASP A 48 133.41 101.40 77.58
CA ASP A 48 132.25 101.94 76.88
C ASP A 48 132.33 101.69 75.37
N THR A 49 133.53 101.70 74.78
CA THR A 49 133.72 101.36 73.36
C THR A 49 133.53 99.87 73.07
N GLU A 50 134.12 98.98 73.88
CA GLU A 50 133.95 97.53 73.71
C GLU A 50 132.48 97.12 73.89
N ARG A 51 131.81 97.68 74.90
CA ARG A 51 130.39 97.40 75.14
C ARG A 51 129.52 97.81 73.95
N LYS A 52 129.81 98.96 73.32
CA LYS A 52 129.08 99.39 72.12
C LYS A 52 129.29 98.43 70.95
N LEU A 53 130.54 98.04 70.69
CA LEU A 53 130.87 97.11 69.60
C LEU A 53 130.18 95.75 69.77
N ILE A 54 130.13 95.20 70.99
CA ILE A 54 129.46 93.92 71.26
C ILE A 54 127.95 94.01 71.02
N ILE A 55 127.32 95.10 71.44
CA ILE A 55 125.87 95.31 71.25
C ILE A 55 125.57 95.46 69.75
N GLU A 56 126.33 96.30 69.05
CA GLU A 56 126.17 96.49 67.60
C GLU A 56 126.33 95.17 66.84
N HIS A 57 127.35 94.38 67.16
CA HIS A 57 127.56 93.08 66.50
C HIS A 57 126.45 92.07 66.82
N HIS A 58 125.96 92.04 68.06
CA HIS A 58 124.83 91.18 68.43
C HIS A 58 123.54 91.56 67.71
N ASP A 59 123.28 92.86 67.55
CA ASP A 59 122.12 93.37 66.82
C ASP A 59 122.22 93.01 65.33
N GLU A 60 123.41 93.13 64.73
CA GLU A 60 123.68 92.71 63.34
C GLU A 60 123.45 91.20 63.13
N GLU A 61 124.00 90.34 64.00
CA GLU A 61 123.80 88.88 63.90
C GLU A 61 122.33 88.49 64.10
N SER A 62 121.63 89.16 65.02
CA SER A 62 120.21 88.92 65.28
C SER A 62 119.33 89.28 64.08
N LEU A 63 119.62 90.42 63.43
CA LEU A 63 118.94 90.82 62.19
C LEU A 63 119.21 89.82 61.07
N TYR A 64 120.45 89.38 60.89
CA TYR A 64 120.80 88.39 59.87
C TYR A 64 120.06 87.05 60.06
N LEU A 65 120.03 86.54 61.29
CA LEU A 65 119.29 85.32 61.63
C LEU A 65 117.79 85.47 61.36
N GLN A 66 117.22 86.65 61.65
CA GLN A 66 115.81 86.94 61.40
C GLN A 66 115.50 86.99 59.90
N ASP A 67 116.38 87.58 59.09
CA ASP A 67 116.25 87.60 57.63
C ASP A 67 116.34 86.20 57.01
N VAL A 68 117.29 85.37 57.47
CA VAL A 68 117.43 83.97 57.04
C VAL A 68 116.18 83.17 57.39
N LEU A 69 115.63 83.35 58.60
CA LEU A 69 114.43 82.65 59.03
C LEU A 69 113.22 83.06 58.18
N LEU A 70 113.07 84.35 57.88
CA LEU A 70 112.00 84.87 57.04
C LEU A 70 112.12 84.36 55.59
N ALA A 71 113.33 84.33 55.03
CA ALA A 71 113.58 83.76 53.70
C ALA A 71 113.30 82.25 53.68
N MET A 72 113.61 81.52 54.74
CA MET A 72 113.32 80.09 54.86
C MET A 72 111.81 79.84 54.95
N GLU A 73 111.08 80.62 55.75
CA GLU A 73 109.63 80.55 55.86
C GLU A 73 108.94 80.84 54.51
N GLN A 74 109.42 81.84 53.77
CA GLN A 74 108.93 82.13 52.42
C GLN A 74 109.15 80.96 51.46
N ASN A 75 110.35 80.39 51.41
CA ASN A 75 110.64 79.22 50.57
C ASN A 75 109.79 78.00 50.95
N PHE A 76 109.57 77.75 52.24
CA PHE A 76 108.70 76.66 52.68
C PHE A 76 107.24 76.90 52.29
N ALA A 77 106.75 78.13 52.42
CA ALA A 77 105.40 78.49 51.99
C ALA A 77 105.22 78.35 50.48
N GLU A 78 106.22 78.77 49.69
CA GLU A 78 106.22 78.61 48.22
C GLU A 78 106.25 77.13 47.83
N ASN A 79 107.16 76.33 48.39
CA ASN A 79 107.23 74.89 48.12
C ASN A 79 105.94 74.16 48.53
N GLU A 80 105.34 74.51 49.67
CA GLU A 80 104.07 73.91 50.09
C GLU A 80 102.92 74.31 49.16
N TYR A 81 102.93 75.56 48.67
CA TYR A 81 101.97 76.04 47.69
C TYR A 81 102.12 75.32 46.35
N GLU A 82 103.34 75.17 45.83
CA GLU A 82 103.62 74.41 44.61
C GLU A 82 103.20 72.95 44.74
N ALA A 83 103.57 72.28 45.83
CA ALA A 83 103.17 70.89 46.07
C ALA A 83 101.65 70.72 46.15
N ARG A 84 100.93 71.70 46.73
CA ARG A 84 99.46 71.70 46.76
C ARG A 84 98.85 71.92 45.37
N LEU A 85 99.43 72.79 44.56
CA LEU A 85 98.99 73.00 43.18
C LEU A 85 99.21 71.74 42.32
N ASP A 86 100.39 71.12 42.42
CA ASP A 86 100.69 69.88 41.69
C ASP A 86 99.77 68.73 42.11
N PHE A 87 99.49 68.61 43.41
CA PHE A 87 98.52 67.64 43.90
C PHE A 87 97.10 67.92 43.37
N GLN A 88 96.66 69.18 43.33
CA GLN A 88 95.36 69.53 42.77
C GLN A 88 95.29 69.24 41.27
N SER A 89 96.34 69.57 40.52
CA SER A 89 96.44 69.28 39.09
C SER A 89 96.34 67.78 38.81
N THR A 90 97.19 66.98 39.45
CA THR A 90 97.20 65.52 39.28
C THR A 90 95.88 64.87 39.70
N ARG A 91 95.25 65.36 40.77
CA ARG A 91 93.92 64.90 41.19
C ARG A 91 92.86 65.21 40.13
N ASP A 92 92.88 66.42 39.58
CA ASP A 92 91.91 66.84 38.59
C ASP A 92 92.13 66.13 37.25
N ASP A 93 93.37 65.85 36.85
CA ASP A 93 93.73 65.02 35.70
C ASP A 93 93.20 63.58 35.85
N VAL A 94 93.42 62.96 37.02
CA VAL A 94 92.90 61.60 37.31
C VAL A 94 91.37 61.59 37.28
N LYS A 95 90.73 62.63 37.82
CA LYS A 95 89.26 62.77 37.81
C LYS A 95 88.73 62.94 36.38
N ASN A 96 89.36 63.77 35.57
CA ASN A 96 88.97 63.99 34.17
C ASN A 96 89.15 62.71 33.35
N LYS A 97 90.27 62.00 33.51
CA LYS A 97 90.49 60.71 32.84
C LYS A 97 89.44 59.67 33.21
N ASN A 98 89.05 59.58 34.48
CA ASN A 98 87.97 58.68 34.90
C ASN A 98 86.62 59.05 34.27
N LEU A 99 86.31 60.34 34.19
CA LEU A 99 85.10 60.83 33.51
C LEU A 99 85.12 60.48 32.02
N GLU A 100 86.25 60.66 31.34
CA GLU A 100 86.44 60.29 29.94
C GLU A 100 86.27 58.79 29.72
N ASP A 101 86.92 57.95 30.53
CA ASP A 101 86.80 56.48 30.45
C ASP A 101 85.35 56.01 30.65
N LYS A 102 84.65 56.62 31.62
CA LYS A 102 83.22 56.35 31.87
C LYS A 102 82.35 56.79 30.70
N HIS A 103 82.59 57.97 30.14
CA HIS A 103 81.84 58.47 28.98
C HIS A 103 82.09 57.61 27.75
N TYR A 104 83.32 57.19 27.53
CA TYR A 104 83.70 56.28 26.45
C TYR A 104 83.00 54.93 26.58
N LEU A 105 83.04 54.31 27.78
CA LEU A 105 82.39 53.03 28.02
C LEU A 105 80.87 53.12 27.84
N ARG A 106 80.25 54.22 28.29
CA ARG A 106 78.82 54.48 28.09
C ARG A 106 78.49 54.55 26.60
N MET A 107 79.21 55.36 25.83
CA MET A 107 79.00 55.51 24.39
C MET A 107 79.12 54.17 23.67
N GLN A 108 80.10 53.33 24.04
CA GLN A 108 80.24 52.00 23.46
C GLN A 108 79.07 51.07 23.80
N LEU A 109 78.62 51.07 25.06
CA LEU A 109 77.51 50.22 25.50
C LEU A 109 76.18 50.65 24.88
N GLU A 110 75.91 51.96 24.83
CA GLU A 110 74.74 52.53 24.15
C GLU A 110 74.76 52.17 22.66
N GLY A 111 75.92 52.30 22.00
CA GLY A 111 76.09 51.88 20.61
C GLY A 111 75.79 50.38 20.37
N LYS A 112 76.25 49.49 21.26
CA LYS A 112 75.93 48.06 21.18
C LYS A 112 74.44 47.77 21.39
N VAL A 113 73.79 48.46 22.32
CA VAL A 113 72.35 48.31 22.57
C VAL A 113 71.54 48.77 21.36
N GLU A 114 71.88 49.90 20.77
CA GLU A 114 71.24 50.40 19.54
C GLU A 114 71.42 49.44 18.36
N GLU A 115 72.61 48.86 18.21
CA GLU A 115 72.87 47.89 17.15
C GLU A 115 72.03 46.61 17.34
N LEU A 116 71.99 46.06 18.56
CA LEU A 116 71.15 44.90 18.88
C LEU A 116 69.67 45.19 18.69
N TRP A 117 69.22 46.40 19.06
CA TRP A 117 67.85 46.83 18.88
C TRP A 117 67.48 46.93 17.39
N LYS A 118 68.36 47.49 16.56
CA LYS A 118 68.18 47.52 15.09
C LYS A 118 68.09 46.10 14.52
N ARG A 119 68.99 45.19 14.93
CA ARG A 119 68.96 43.79 14.50
C ARG A 119 67.66 43.09 14.92
N PHE A 120 67.18 43.32 16.14
CA PHE A 120 65.93 42.75 16.63
C PHE A 120 64.72 43.25 15.84
N GLN A 121 64.62 44.57 15.63
CA GLN A 121 63.56 45.16 14.81
C GLN A 121 63.59 44.62 13.38
N GLN A 122 64.78 44.45 12.80
CA GLN A 122 64.92 43.92 11.46
C GLN A 122 64.50 42.45 11.38
N ALA A 123 64.90 41.62 12.34
CA ALA A 123 64.45 40.23 12.41
C ALA A 123 62.92 40.13 12.57
N LEU A 124 62.33 41.00 13.38
CA LEU A 124 60.88 41.04 13.60
C LEU A 124 60.13 41.48 12.34
N ARG A 125 60.61 42.52 11.63
CA ARG A 125 60.05 42.93 10.34
C ARG A 125 60.13 41.80 9.32
N ASN A 126 61.31 41.20 9.15
CA ASN A 126 61.52 40.09 8.22
C ASN A 126 60.60 38.88 8.53
N TYR A 127 60.42 38.53 9.80
CA TYR A 127 59.50 37.45 10.20
C TYR A 127 58.05 37.80 9.90
N THR A 128 57.65 39.05 10.16
CA THR A 128 56.29 39.53 9.91
C THR A 128 55.99 39.49 8.42
N GLU A 129 56.86 40.09 7.60
CA GLU A 129 56.75 40.09 6.13
C GLU A 129 56.74 38.66 5.56
N ALA A 130 57.61 37.76 6.05
CA ALA A 130 57.67 36.39 5.56
C ALA A 130 56.45 35.52 5.96
N THR A 131 55.72 35.89 7.02
CA THR A 131 54.59 35.12 7.54
C THR A 131 53.23 35.76 7.27
N GLU A 132 53.15 37.05 6.98
CA GLU A 132 51.89 37.78 6.76
C GLU A 132 51.10 37.20 5.57
N ASP A 133 51.73 37.03 4.41
CA ASP A 133 51.07 36.44 3.23
C ASP A 133 50.55 35.03 3.50
N ARG A 134 51.34 34.22 4.23
CA ARG A 134 50.93 32.86 4.63
C ARG A 134 49.77 32.89 5.62
N LYS A 135 49.75 33.85 6.55
CA LYS A 135 48.63 34.03 7.49
C LYS A 135 47.36 34.43 6.75
N PHE A 136 47.42 35.42 5.86
CA PHE A 136 46.28 35.82 5.04
C PHE A 136 45.77 34.68 4.15
N ALA A 137 46.68 33.92 3.51
CA ALA A 137 46.30 32.76 2.72
C ALA A 137 45.64 31.67 3.57
N PHE A 138 46.17 31.38 4.74
CA PHE A 138 45.60 30.41 5.68
C PHE A 138 44.22 30.85 6.19
N GLU A 139 44.05 32.10 6.58
CA GLU A 139 42.75 32.63 6.99
C GLU A 139 41.72 32.57 5.85
N GLY A 140 42.14 32.89 4.62
CA GLY A 140 41.29 32.76 3.44
C GLY A 140 40.86 31.32 3.17
N LEU A 141 41.79 30.35 3.29
CA LEU A 141 41.50 28.93 3.16
C LEU A 141 40.59 28.43 4.29
N LYS A 142 40.85 28.83 5.55
CA LYS A 142 40.01 28.49 6.70
C LYS A 142 38.57 28.99 6.51
N LEU A 143 38.39 30.23 6.06
CA LEU A 143 37.07 30.79 5.82
C LEU A 143 36.33 30.05 4.70
N ARG A 144 37.06 29.64 3.65
CA ARG A 144 36.51 28.80 2.56
C ARG A 144 36.12 27.42 3.05
N ASP A 145 36.97 26.79 3.85
CA ASP A 145 36.72 25.47 4.44
C ASP A 145 35.47 25.50 5.34
N GLU A 146 35.35 26.51 6.20
CA GLU A 146 34.15 26.72 7.02
C GLU A 146 32.88 26.92 6.18
N ARG A 147 32.95 27.70 5.10
CA ARG A 147 31.81 27.88 4.17
C ARG A 147 31.43 26.56 3.50
N SER A 148 32.43 25.83 2.99
CA SER A 148 32.19 24.53 2.34
C SER A 148 31.61 23.50 3.30
N THR A 149 32.06 23.48 4.56
CA THR A 149 31.52 22.60 5.61
C THR A 149 30.05 22.91 5.87
N ARG A 150 29.69 24.19 6.00
CA ARG A 150 28.27 24.59 6.17
C ARG A 150 27.42 24.21 4.97
N GLU A 151 27.95 24.35 3.76
CA GLU A 151 27.26 23.94 2.53
C GLU A 151 27.06 22.43 2.46
N ILE A 152 28.09 21.64 2.78
CA ILE A 152 28.02 20.18 2.85
C ILE A 152 26.95 19.76 3.87
N ASP A 153 26.95 20.34 5.08
CA ASP A 153 25.94 20.04 6.10
C ASP A 153 24.51 20.36 5.62
N MET A 154 24.34 21.49 4.95
CA MET A 154 23.03 21.87 4.40
C MET A 154 22.58 20.90 3.30
N GLN A 155 23.50 20.49 2.41
CA GLN A 155 23.19 19.53 1.35
C GLN A 155 22.92 18.13 1.92
N MET A 156 23.69 17.68 2.90
CA MET A 156 23.46 16.41 3.61
C MET A 156 22.06 16.38 4.24
N LYS A 157 21.63 17.47 4.90
CA LYS A 157 20.27 17.59 5.45
C LYS A 157 19.19 17.56 4.35
N LYS A 158 19.42 18.22 3.21
CA LYS A 158 18.49 18.17 2.07
C LYS A 158 18.39 16.77 1.48
N LEU A 159 19.53 16.09 1.33
CA LEU A 159 19.63 14.75 0.80
C LEU A 159 18.89 13.76 1.70
N GLN A 160 19.08 13.86 3.02
CA GLN A 160 18.33 13.06 4.01
C GLN A 160 16.82 13.27 3.88
N LYS A 161 16.34 14.53 3.81
CA LYS A 161 14.90 14.83 3.64
C LYS A 161 14.33 14.22 2.35
N ILE A 162 15.06 14.31 1.24
CA ILE A 162 14.65 13.72 -0.03
C ILE A 162 14.63 12.19 0.08
N GLN A 163 15.62 11.59 0.74
CA GLN A 163 15.71 10.16 0.95
C GLN A 163 14.57 9.62 1.82
N ASP A 164 14.21 10.34 2.89
CA ASP A 164 13.05 10.03 3.75
C ASP A 164 11.75 10.15 2.95
N LEU A 165 11.63 11.18 2.10
CA LEU A 165 10.45 11.37 1.24
C LEU A 165 10.34 10.25 0.21
N ILE A 166 11.44 9.85 -0.43
CA ILE A 166 11.50 8.70 -1.34
C ILE A 166 11.09 7.42 -0.61
N ALA A 167 11.61 7.18 0.60
CA ALA A 167 11.23 6.02 1.41
C ALA A 167 9.73 6.02 1.73
N SER A 168 9.17 7.17 2.12
CA SER A 168 7.74 7.31 2.39
C SER A 168 6.89 7.04 1.14
N MET A 169 7.31 7.53 -0.03
CA MET A 169 6.60 7.32 -1.30
C MET A 169 6.70 5.87 -1.75
N LYS A 170 7.86 5.22 -1.60
CA LYS A 170 8.02 3.78 -1.86
C LYS A 170 7.09 2.95 -0.98
N ASN A 171 6.97 3.29 0.30
CA ASN A 171 6.04 2.62 1.21
C ASN A 171 4.58 2.81 0.77
N LYS A 172 4.18 4.03 0.39
CA LYS A 172 2.82 4.30 -0.14
C LYS A 172 2.53 3.52 -1.42
N ILE A 173 3.48 3.46 -2.35
CA ILE A 173 3.34 2.68 -3.59
C ILE A 173 3.17 1.19 -3.26
N ALA A 174 3.99 0.65 -2.36
CA ALA A 174 3.88 -0.75 -1.93
C ALA A 174 2.53 -1.05 -1.25
N LEU A 175 2.01 -0.11 -0.46
CA LEU A 175 0.72 -0.24 0.23
C LEU A 175 -0.44 -0.21 -0.79
N HIS A 176 -0.44 0.75 -1.71
CA HIS A 176 -1.43 0.80 -2.80
C HIS A 176 -1.36 -0.41 -3.74
N ALA A 177 -0.17 -0.93 -4.02
CA ALA A 177 -0.01 -2.15 -4.80
C ALA A 177 -0.66 -3.36 -4.10
N ARG A 178 -0.44 -3.52 -2.79
CA ARG A 178 -1.09 -4.58 -1.99
C ARG A 178 -2.61 -4.42 -1.95
N GLU A 179 -3.11 -3.21 -1.69
CA GLU A 179 -4.55 -2.93 -1.68
C GLU A 179 -5.19 -3.23 -3.04
N SER A 180 -4.56 -2.82 -4.14
CA SER A 180 -5.03 -3.10 -5.49
C SER A 180 -5.04 -4.60 -5.79
N GLU A 181 -4.01 -5.34 -5.37
CA GLU A 181 -3.94 -6.79 -5.55
C GLU A 181 -5.03 -7.51 -4.74
N GLU A 182 -5.27 -7.09 -3.50
CA GLU A 182 -6.36 -7.62 -2.67
C GLU A 182 -7.74 -7.32 -3.26
N GLN A 183 -7.98 -6.09 -3.73
CA GLN A 183 -9.23 -5.73 -4.40
C GLN A 183 -9.45 -6.57 -5.67
N ASN A 184 -8.42 -6.69 -6.51
CA ASN A 184 -8.48 -7.51 -7.71
C ASN A 184 -8.70 -8.99 -7.41
N ARG A 185 -8.19 -9.49 -6.28
CA ARG A 185 -8.44 -10.86 -5.82
C ARG A 185 -9.90 -11.03 -5.38
N ARG A 186 -10.44 -10.11 -4.56
CA ARG A 186 -11.84 -10.14 -4.13
C ARG A 186 -12.81 -10.13 -5.32
N VAL A 187 -12.58 -9.23 -6.29
CA VAL A 187 -13.40 -9.15 -7.52
C VAL A 187 -13.32 -10.45 -8.34
N ARG A 188 -12.13 -11.08 -8.42
CA ARG A 188 -11.98 -12.39 -9.08
C ARG A 188 -12.76 -13.49 -8.37
N ASP A 189 -12.67 -13.55 -7.05
CA ASP A 189 -13.36 -14.55 -6.23
C ASP A 189 -14.89 -14.38 -6.34
N GLU A 190 -15.40 -13.14 -6.26
CA GLU A 190 -16.81 -12.82 -6.47
C GLU A 190 -17.29 -13.20 -7.87
N LYS A 191 -16.51 -12.86 -8.91
CA LYS A 191 -16.80 -13.26 -10.29
C LYS A 191 -16.91 -14.78 -10.43
N GLU A 192 -16.01 -15.54 -9.81
CA GLU A 192 -16.08 -17.01 -9.85
C GLU A 192 -17.34 -17.55 -9.17
N VAL A 193 -17.73 -16.98 -8.03
CA VAL A 193 -18.96 -17.38 -7.33
C VAL A 193 -20.18 -17.12 -8.22
N VAL A 194 -20.29 -15.94 -8.82
CA VAL A 194 -21.39 -15.59 -9.74
C VAL A 194 -21.38 -16.49 -10.97
N LEU A 195 -20.21 -16.79 -11.54
CA LEU A 195 -20.10 -17.71 -12.68
C LEU A 195 -20.57 -19.12 -12.33
N LYS A 196 -20.21 -19.65 -11.15
CA LYS A 196 -20.70 -20.96 -10.66
C LYS A 196 -22.22 -20.96 -10.51
N GLN A 197 -22.79 -19.90 -9.94
CA GLN A 197 -24.25 -19.75 -9.82
C GLN A 197 -24.93 -19.68 -11.19
N LEU A 198 -24.38 -18.93 -12.14
CA LEU A 198 -24.90 -18.82 -13.51
C LEU A 198 -24.84 -20.16 -14.24
N GLN A 199 -23.75 -20.92 -14.12
CA GLN A 199 -23.63 -22.26 -14.69
C GLN A 199 -24.66 -23.22 -14.08
N LYS A 200 -24.85 -23.19 -12.75
CA LYS A 200 -25.86 -23.99 -12.06
C LYS A 200 -27.25 -23.65 -12.56
N LEU A 201 -27.60 -22.36 -12.65
CA LEU A 201 -28.90 -21.90 -13.14
C LEU A 201 -29.12 -22.26 -14.60
N LYS A 202 -28.11 -22.09 -15.46
CA LYS A 202 -28.18 -22.49 -16.88
C LYS A 202 -28.41 -24.00 -17.03
N SER A 203 -27.77 -24.82 -16.20
CA SER A 203 -27.99 -26.27 -16.19
C SER A 203 -29.41 -26.64 -15.73
N GLN A 204 -29.97 -25.91 -14.76
CA GLN A 204 -31.34 -26.12 -14.28
C GLN A 204 -32.36 -25.69 -15.34
N MET A 205 -32.15 -24.53 -15.98
CA MET A 205 -32.98 -24.04 -17.07
C MET A 205 -32.99 -25.03 -18.25
N ASN A 206 -31.83 -25.55 -18.65
CA ASN A 206 -31.74 -26.52 -19.74
C ASN A 206 -32.45 -27.83 -19.38
N ARG A 207 -32.31 -28.31 -18.13
CA ARG A 207 -33.04 -29.48 -17.64
C ARG A 207 -34.56 -29.25 -17.65
N ALA A 208 -35.03 -28.09 -17.20
CA ALA A 208 -36.45 -27.74 -17.23
C ALA A 208 -37.00 -27.65 -18.66
N ARG A 209 -36.27 -27.00 -19.57
CA ARG A 209 -36.62 -26.94 -21.01
C ARG A 209 -36.67 -28.33 -21.65
N ALA A 210 -35.71 -29.20 -21.35
CA ALA A 210 -35.71 -30.58 -21.86
C ALA A 210 -36.91 -31.38 -21.35
N LYS A 211 -37.21 -31.29 -20.04
CA LYS A 211 -38.40 -31.93 -19.45
C LYS A 211 -39.70 -31.43 -20.09
N ALA A 212 -39.85 -30.11 -20.23
CA ALA A 212 -41.03 -29.51 -20.85
C ALA A 212 -41.20 -29.98 -22.30
N ARG A 213 -40.11 -30.00 -23.09
CA ARG A 213 -40.14 -30.52 -24.47
C ARG A 213 -40.53 -31.99 -24.52
N ASN A 214 -39.97 -32.84 -23.67
CA ASN A 214 -40.30 -34.26 -23.61
C ASN A 214 -41.76 -34.49 -23.22
N ASN A 215 -42.25 -33.75 -22.21
CA ASN A 215 -43.65 -33.83 -21.79
C ASN A 215 -44.61 -33.38 -22.89
N LEU A 216 -44.29 -32.30 -23.59
CA LEU A 216 -45.09 -31.83 -24.72
C LEU A 216 -45.10 -32.86 -25.85
N ALA A 217 -43.94 -33.40 -26.23
CA ALA A 217 -43.85 -34.43 -27.26
C ALA A 217 -44.66 -35.69 -26.89
N LYS A 218 -44.59 -36.12 -25.61
CA LYS A 218 -45.38 -37.23 -25.10
C LYS A 218 -46.88 -36.93 -25.18
N LEU A 219 -47.30 -35.77 -24.68
CA LEU A 219 -48.70 -35.34 -24.68
C LEU A 219 -49.26 -35.26 -26.11
N THR A 220 -48.52 -34.67 -27.05
CA THR A 220 -48.94 -34.59 -28.46
C THR A 220 -49.03 -35.97 -29.11
N LYS A 221 -48.13 -36.90 -28.79
CA LYS A 221 -48.18 -38.27 -29.30
C LYS A 221 -49.39 -39.01 -28.74
N GLU A 222 -49.64 -38.93 -27.43
CA GLU A 222 -50.76 -39.59 -26.77
C GLU A 222 -52.10 -39.00 -27.22
N SER A 223 -52.20 -37.66 -27.33
CA SER A 223 -53.42 -36.99 -27.79
C SER A 223 -53.71 -37.30 -29.26
N SER A 224 -52.70 -37.29 -30.14
CA SER A 224 -52.90 -37.65 -31.55
C SER A 224 -53.27 -39.13 -31.73
N ALA A 225 -52.73 -40.03 -30.90
CA ALA A 225 -53.15 -41.43 -30.91
C ALA A 225 -54.60 -41.59 -30.45
N ALA A 226 -55.00 -40.90 -29.38
CA ALA A 226 -56.39 -40.90 -28.90
C ALA A 226 -57.35 -40.30 -29.93
N LEU A 227 -56.99 -39.19 -30.58
CA LEU A 227 -57.78 -38.58 -31.66
C LEU A 227 -57.96 -39.56 -32.83
N LYS A 228 -56.90 -40.23 -33.30
CA LYS A 228 -57.00 -41.24 -34.36
C LYS A 228 -57.91 -42.42 -33.97
N ALA A 229 -57.82 -42.86 -32.72
CA ALA A 229 -58.68 -43.92 -32.22
C ALA A 229 -60.17 -43.50 -32.21
N LEU A 230 -60.44 -42.26 -31.78
CA LEU A 230 -61.79 -41.68 -31.80
C LEU A 230 -62.31 -41.48 -33.23
N GLU A 231 -61.48 -40.96 -34.15
CA GLU A 231 -61.82 -40.84 -35.58
C GLU A 231 -62.20 -42.19 -36.19
N HIS A 232 -61.47 -43.25 -35.83
CA HIS A 232 -61.80 -44.60 -36.29
C HIS A 232 -63.12 -45.13 -35.70
N VAL A 233 -63.42 -44.83 -34.42
CA VAL A 233 -64.72 -45.16 -33.82
C VAL A 233 -65.85 -44.39 -34.50
N VAL A 234 -65.67 -43.10 -34.78
CA VAL A 234 -66.63 -42.27 -35.52
C VAL A 234 -66.85 -42.85 -36.92
N GLY A 235 -65.78 -43.22 -37.64
CA GLY A 235 -65.90 -43.86 -38.96
C GLY A 235 -66.70 -45.16 -38.92
N LYS A 236 -66.50 -46.00 -37.90
CA LYS A 236 -67.32 -47.21 -37.70
C LYS A 236 -68.78 -46.87 -37.42
N ALA A 237 -69.04 -45.88 -36.57
CA ALA A 237 -70.40 -45.44 -36.26
C ALA A 237 -71.11 -44.89 -37.51
N GLU A 238 -70.42 -44.11 -38.33
CA GLU A 238 -70.96 -43.61 -39.61
C GLU A 238 -71.30 -44.75 -40.58
N ILE A 239 -70.44 -45.77 -40.71
CA ILE A 239 -70.73 -46.94 -41.55
C ILE A 239 -71.96 -47.68 -41.04
N ILE A 240 -72.07 -47.91 -39.72
CA ILE A 240 -73.24 -48.56 -39.11
C ILE A 240 -74.51 -47.76 -39.40
N LEU A 241 -74.48 -46.43 -39.23
CA LEU A 241 -75.62 -45.55 -39.52
C LEU A 241 -76.00 -45.58 -41.00
N ARG A 242 -75.03 -45.50 -41.92
CA ARG A 242 -75.28 -45.59 -43.37
C ARG A 242 -75.88 -46.95 -43.77
N LEU A 243 -75.34 -48.04 -43.22
CA LEU A 243 -75.89 -49.39 -43.44
C LEU A 243 -77.31 -49.50 -42.88
N ALA A 244 -77.56 -48.98 -41.68
CA ALA A 244 -78.89 -48.95 -41.08
C ALA A 244 -79.89 -48.15 -41.95
N GLU A 245 -79.47 -47.02 -42.52
CA GLU A 245 -80.29 -46.22 -43.44
C GLU A 245 -80.58 -46.97 -44.75
N MET A 246 -79.56 -47.61 -45.35
CA MET A 246 -79.72 -48.43 -46.55
C MET A 246 -80.66 -49.62 -46.32
N CYS A 247 -80.50 -50.33 -45.20
CA CYS A 247 -81.40 -51.42 -44.80
C CYS A 247 -82.82 -50.88 -44.57
N ARG A 248 -82.97 -49.74 -43.89
CA ARG A 248 -84.26 -49.10 -43.65
C ARG A 248 -85.00 -48.76 -44.94
N ARG A 249 -84.30 -48.47 -46.04
CA ARG A 249 -84.95 -48.25 -47.35
C ARG A 249 -85.70 -49.51 -47.85
N LEU A 250 -85.15 -50.71 -47.60
CA LEU A 250 -85.69 -51.99 -48.08
C LEU A 250 -86.82 -52.54 -47.19
N GLU A 251 -87.03 -51.98 -46.01
CA GLU A 251 -88.08 -52.43 -45.09
C GLU A 251 -89.48 -52.00 -45.53
N SER A 252 -90.45 -52.83 -45.17
CA SER A 252 -91.88 -52.56 -45.39
C SER A 252 -92.37 -51.36 -44.56
N GLN A 253 -93.50 -50.76 -44.94
CA GLN A 253 -94.11 -49.67 -44.15
C GLN A 253 -94.52 -50.14 -42.75
N GLU A 254 -95.02 -51.37 -42.62
CA GLU A 254 -95.42 -51.96 -41.34
C GLU A 254 -94.23 -52.02 -40.37
N GLU A 255 -93.06 -52.46 -40.84
CA GLU A 255 -91.83 -52.55 -40.03
C GLU A 255 -91.18 -51.20 -39.72
N LYS A 256 -91.44 -50.18 -40.55
CA LYS A 256 -90.97 -48.81 -40.29
C LYS A 256 -91.76 -48.13 -39.17
N VAL A 257 -93.05 -48.44 -39.06
CA VAL A 257 -93.98 -47.85 -38.07
C VAL A 257 -93.96 -48.64 -36.75
N LEU A 258 -93.90 -49.97 -36.82
CA LEU A 258 -93.72 -50.87 -35.68
C LEU A 258 -92.47 -51.74 -35.85
N PRO A 259 -91.26 -51.18 -35.59
CA PRO A 259 -90.01 -51.93 -35.73
C PRO A 259 -89.82 -53.06 -34.70
N PHE A 260 -90.53 -52.99 -33.58
CA PHE A 260 -90.40 -53.92 -32.47
C PHE A 260 -91.76 -54.55 -32.17
N TYR A 261 -91.79 -55.88 -32.17
CA TYR A 261 -92.99 -56.66 -31.88
C TYR A 261 -93.10 -56.89 -30.36
N PRO A 262 -94.32 -56.93 -29.81
CA PRO A 262 -94.54 -57.28 -28.42
C PRO A 262 -94.02 -58.71 -28.17
N ASN A 263 -93.34 -58.91 -27.04
CA ASN A 263 -92.92 -60.24 -26.63
C ASN A 263 -94.16 -61.13 -26.50
N SER A 264 -94.07 -62.35 -27.02
CA SER A 264 -95.14 -63.35 -26.86
C SER A 264 -95.15 -64.00 -25.48
N LEU A 265 -94.20 -63.59 -24.61
CA LEU A 265 -94.03 -64.09 -23.24
C LEU A 265 -95.10 -63.53 -22.29
N ASN A 266 -95.64 -64.40 -21.44
CA ASN A 266 -96.51 -63.98 -20.34
C ASN A 266 -95.73 -63.21 -19.26
N TRP A 267 -96.43 -62.41 -18.44
CA TRP A 267 -95.80 -61.57 -17.41
C TRP A 267 -94.95 -62.37 -16.40
N GLU A 268 -95.33 -63.63 -16.12
CA GLU A 268 -94.59 -64.55 -15.25
C GLU A 268 -93.28 -65.03 -15.88
N GLU A 269 -93.32 -65.35 -17.18
CA GLU A 269 -92.18 -65.81 -17.96
C GLU A 269 -91.17 -64.67 -18.17
N GLN A 270 -91.66 -63.46 -18.48
CA GLN A 270 -90.80 -62.28 -18.60
C GLN A 270 -90.05 -61.99 -17.29
N LYS A 271 -90.74 -62.10 -16.15
CA LYS A 271 -90.13 -61.90 -14.82
C LYS A 271 -89.09 -62.98 -14.47
N ALA A 272 -89.23 -64.20 -15.00
CA ALA A 272 -88.25 -65.27 -14.84
C ALA A 272 -87.00 -65.01 -15.70
N VAL A 273 -87.17 -64.60 -16.95
CA VAL A 273 -86.08 -64.22 -17.85
C VAL A 273 -85.29 -63.03 -17.31
N ASP A 274 -85.98 -61.99 -16.81
CA ASP A 274 -85.33 -60.83 -16.22
C ASP A 274 -84.51 -61.18 -14.97
N LYS A 275 -84.99 -62.13 -14.14
CA LYS A 275 -84.24 -62.62 -12.97
C LYS A 275 -82.99 -63.42 -13.36
N LEU A 276 -83.09 -64.27 -14.39
CA LEU A 276 -81.96 -65.05 -14.90
C LEU A 276 -80.90 -64.15 -15.55
N ALA A 277 -81.31 -63.06 -16.21
CA ALA A 277 -80.39 -62.07 -16.78
C ALA A 277 -79.56 -61.30 -15.71
N LEU A 278 -80.01 -61.27 -14.45
CA LEU A 278 -79.30 -60.68 -13.32
C LEU A 278 -78.26 -61.64 -12.69
N GLU A 279 -78.36 -62.95 -12.95
CA GLU A 279 -77.39 -63.93 -12.47
C GLU A 279 -76.14 -63.92 -13.36
N LYS A 280 -74.95 -63.98 -12.76
CA LYS A 280 -73.70 -64.09 -13.54
C LYS A 280 -73.65 -65.46 -14.21
N PRO A 281 -73.63 -65.53 -15.56
CA PRO A 281 -73.61 -66.81 -16.25
C PRO A 281 -72.28 -67.55 -16.05
N ALA A 282 -72.37 -68.85 -15.75
CA ALA A 282 -71.22 -69.73 -15.57
C ALA A 282 -70.58 -70.16 -16.91
N GLU A 283 -71.36 -70.18 -17.99
CA GLU A 283 -70.90 -70.64 -19.30
C GLU A 283 -70.21 -69.54 -20.13
N PRO A 284 -69.15 -69.88 -20.90
CA PRO A 284 -68.42 -68.92 -21.74
C PRO A 284 -69.29 -68.24 -22.80
N LEU A 285 -70.26 -68.98 -23.37
CA LEU A 285 -71.17 -68.44 -24.39
C LEU A 285 -72.11 -67.40 -23.78
N ALA A 286 -72.68 -67.68 -22.61
CA ALA A 286 -73.58 -66.76 -21.93
C ALA A 286 -72.86 -65.51 -21.41
N GLN A 287 -71.57 -65.61 -21.03
CA GLN A 287 -70.74 -64.43 -20.73
C GLN A 287 -70.51 -63.54 -21.96
N MET A 288 -70.29 -64.13 -23.15
CA MET A 288 -70.17 -63.37 -24.38
C MET A 288 -71.50 -62.73 -24.80
N MET A 289 -72.64 -63.40 -24.54
CA MET A 289 -73.96 -62.86 -24.83
C MET A 289 -74.31 -61.64 -23.98
N LEU A 290 -73.76 -61.51 -22.76
CA LEU A 290 -73.94 -60.31 -21.91
C LEU A 290 -73.47 -59.01 -22.60
N ASP A 291 -72.37 -59.06 -23.35
CA ASP A 291 -71.85 -57.91 -24.09
C ASP A 291 -72.79 -57.44 -25.22
N TYR A 292 -73.74 -58.30 -25.63
CA TYR A 292 -74.70 -58.05 -26.71
C TYR A 292 -76.16 -57.95 -26.24
N VAL A 293 -76.43 -57.89 -24.93
CA VAL A 293 -77.79 -57.71 -24.38
C VAL A 293 -78.49 -56.49 -24.98
N GLY A 294 -77.75 -55.42 -25.27
CA GLY A 294 -78.29 -54.23 -25.95
C GLY A 294 -78.81 -54.46 -27.38
N LEU A 295 -78.49 -55.60 -28.01
CA LEU A 295 -78.89 -55.94 -29.38
C LEU A 295 -80.12 -56.87 -29.46
N GLU A 296 -80.77 -57.22 -28.35
CA GLU A 296 -81.96 -58.09 -28.37
C GLU A 296 -83.03 -57.65 -29.36
N ARG A 297 -83.31 -56.33 -29.41
CA ARG A 297 -84.30 -55.76 -30.33
C ARG A 297 -83.88 -55.87 -31.80
N PHE A 298 -82.57 -55.78 -32.07
CA PHE A 298 -82.04 -55.99 -33.42
C PHE A 298 -82.25 -57.44 -33.85
N TRP A 299 -81.95 -58.41 -32.98
CA TRP A 299 -82.12 -59.83 -33.27
C TRP A 299 -83.58 -60.22 -33.47
N LYS A 300 -84.51 -59.67 -32.69
CA LYS A 300 -85.95 -59.86 -32.90
C LYS A 300 -86.38 -59.47 -34.31
N ARG A 301 -85.90 -58.31 -34.77
CA ARG A 301 -86.19 -57.79 -36.11
C ARG A 301 -85.54 -58.63 -37.20
N TYR A 302 -84.28 -59.02 -37.02
CA TYR A 302 -83.57 -59.90 -37.94
C TYR A 302 -84.27 -61.26 -38.12
N ASN A 303 -84.64 -61.90 -37.01
CA ASN A 303 -85.30 -63.20 -37.02
C ASN A 303 -86.67 -63.15 -37.71
N LYS A 304 -87.44 -62.09 -37.49
CA LYS A 304 -88.70 -61.90 -38.23
C LYS A 304 -88.48 -61.86 -39.73
N VAL A 305 -87.58 -60.99 -40.21
CA VAL A 305 -87.30 -60.87 -41.66
C VAL A 305 -86.78 -62.20 -42.21
N ARG A 306 -85.99 -62.95 -41.43
CA ARG A 306 -85.53 -64.28 -41.81
C ARG A 306 -86.67 -65.29 -41.97
N LEU A 307 -87.66 -65.28 -41.07
CA LEU A 307 -88.85 -66.12 -41.19
C LEU A 307 -89.71 -65.73 -42.40
N GLU A 308 -89.86 -64.44 -42.66
CA GLU A 308 -90.56 -63.93 -43.86
C GLU A 308 -89.83 -64.29 -45.15
N GLN A 309 -88.49 -64.24 -45.17
CA GLN A 309 -87.71 -64.71 -46.30
C GLN A 309 -87.95 -66.20 -46.55
N LEU A 310 -87.87 -67.03 -45.51
CA LEU A 310 -88.09 -68.48 -45.64
C LEU A 310 -89.51 -68.82 -46.13
N SER A 311 -90.52 -68.04 -45.72
CA SER A 311 -91.88 -68.26 -46.19
C SER A 311 -92.08 -67.79 -47.64
N LEU A 312 -91.44 -66.69 -48.05
CA LEU A 312 -91.41 -66.25 -49.45
C LEU A 312 -90.68 -67.27 -50.34
N GLU A 313 -89.58 -67.86 -49.88
CA GLU A 313 -88.88 -68.94 -50.60
C GLU A 313 -89.80 -70.15 -50.79
N ARG A 314 -90.48 -70.60 -49.72
CA ARG A 314 -91.45 -71.71 -49.83
C ARG A 314 -92.61 -71.41 -50.78
N THR A 315 -93.19 -70.21 -50.70
CA THR A 315 -94.31 -69.84 -51.59
C THR A 315 -93.84 -69.71 -53.04
N LYS A 316 -92.64 -69.19 -53.29
CA LYS A 316 -92.02 -69.19 -54.62
C LYS A 316 -91.84 -70.61 -55.16
N ASP A 317 -91.34 -71.55 -54.34
CA ASP A 317 -91.15 -72.93 -54.75
C ASP A 317 -92.48 -73.61 -55.11
N VAL A 318 -93.51 -73.40 -54.30
CA VAL A 318 -94.88 -73.90 -54.59
C VAL A 318 -95.41 -73.29 -55.89
N LEU A 319 -95.30 -71.97 -56.07
CA LEU A 319 -95.73 -71.28 -57.30
C LEU A 319 -94.94 -71.74 -58.53
N MET A 320 -93.66 -72.05 -58.38
CA MET A 320 -92.83 -72.61 -59.47
C MET A 320 -93.28 -74.02 -59.82
N GLN A 321 -93.58 -74.87 -58.83
CA GLN A 321 -94.15 -76.20 -59.06
C GLN A 321 -95.52 -76.12 -59.75
N ASP A 322 -96.37 -75.20 -59.31
CA ASP A 322 -97.69 -75.00 -59.92
C ASP A 322 -97.57 -74.41 -61.32
N ASN A 323 -96.64 -73.48 -61.57
CA ASN A 323 -96.36 -72.98 -62.92
C ASN A 323 -95.85 -74.11 -63.82
N PHE A 324 -94.98 -74.98 -63.31
CA PHE A 324 -94.52 -76.16 -64.03
C PHE A 324 -95.69 -77.10 -64.37
N LYS A 325 -96.57 -77.40 -63.41
CA LYS A 325 -97.78 -78.20 -63.64
C LYS A 325 -98.73 -77.56 -64.64
N LEU A 326 -98.96 -76.24 -64.56
CA LEU A 326 -99.83 -75.52 -65.48
C LEU A 326 -99.25 -75.49 -66.89
N ARG A 327 -97.93 -75.28 -67.05
CA ARG A 327 -97.24 -75.40 -68.33
C ARG A 327 -97.35 -76.82 -68.89
N HIS A 328 -97.23 -77.82 -68.03
CA HIS A 328 -97.42 -79.23 -68.42
C HIS A 328 -98.86 -79.51 -68.87
N LEU A 329 -99.88 -79.06 -68.13
CA LEU A 329 -101.29 -79.19 -68.50
C LEU A 329 -101.61 -78.43 -69.79
N LEU A 330 -101.03 -77.24 -69.98
CA LEU A 330 -101.18 -76.48 -71.22
C LEU A 330 -100.53 -77.22 -72.39
N LYS A 331 -99.35 -77.82 -72.20
CA LYS A 331 -98.72 -78.70 -73.19
C LYS A 331 -99.67 -79.86 -73.53
N GLN A 332 -100.21 -80.56 -72.54
CA GLN A 332 -101.18 -81.65 -72.75
C GLN A 332 -102.46 -81.19 -73.48
N TYR A 333 -102.99 -80.00 -73.18
CA TYR A 333 -104.16 -79.46 -73.87
C TYR A 333 -103.86 -79.09 -75.32
N LEU A 334 -102.69 -78.50 -75.59
CA LEU A 334 -102.23 -78.20 -76.95
C LEU A 334 -101.99 -79.49 -77.75
N ASP A 335 -101.39 -80.50 -77.13
CA ASP A 335 -101.23 -81.84 -77.68
C ASP A 335 -102.60 -82.53 -77.93
N GLY A 336 -103.61 -82.25 -77.11
CA GLY A 336 -104.99 -82.75 -77.31
C GLY A 336 -105.75 -82.09 -78.47
N ILE A 337 -105.37 -80.87 -78.89
CA ILE A 337 -106.02 -80.12 -79.98
C ILE A 337 -105.20 -80.17 -81.28
N SER A 338 -103.89 -80.30 -81.17
CA SER A 338 -102.96 -80.37 -82.29
C SER A 338 -102.55 -81.81 -82.54
N VAL A 339 -102.74 -82.31 -83.76
CA VAL A 339 -102.27 -83.64 -84.15
C VAL A 339 -100.76 -83.57 -84.39
N ASN A 340 -99.98 -83.80 -83.33
CA ASN A 340 -98.52 -83.86 -83.37
C ASN A 340 -98.04 -85.32 -83.23
N ASP A 341 -96.85 -85.63 -83.74
CA ASP A 341 -96.29 -86.99 -83.78
C ASP A 341 -96.08 -87.59 -82.37
N GLU A 342 -95.73 -86.74 -81.38
CA GLU A 342 -95.65 -87.14 -79.97
C GLU A 342 -97.00 -87.66 -79.44
N VAL A 343 -98.11 -87.09 -79.91
CA VAL A 343 -99.46 -87.45 -79.49
C VAL A 343 -99.75 -88.85 -80.01
N LEU A 344 -99.73 -89.10 -81.32
CA LEU A 344 -100.07 -90.40 -81.93
C LEU A 344 -99.32 -91.62 -81.35
N SER A 345 -98.15 -91.41 -80.76
CA SER A 345 -97.34 -92.46 -80.09
C SER A 345 -97.86 -92.90 -78.72
N GLN A 346 -98.74 -92.11 -78.08
CA GLN A 346 -99.28 -92.37 -76.74
C GLN A 346 -100.76 -92.84 -76.80
N VAL A 347 -101.26 -93.42 -75.72
CA VAL A 347 -102.65 -93.89 -75.63
C VAL A 347 -103.59 -92.68 -75.68
N ASN A 348 -104.29 -92.50 -76.80
CA ASN A 348 -105.15 -91.34 -77.03
C ASN A 348 -106.58 -91.73 -77.41
N PRO A 349 -107.56 -90.88 -77.08
CA PRO A 349 -108.95 -91.09 -77.50
C PRO A 349 -109.18 -91.02 -79.02
N LEU A 350 -108.18 -90.61 -79.81
CA LEU A 350 -108.22 -90.63 -81.28
C LEU A 350 -108.07 -92.05 -81.89
N MET A 351 -107.61 -93.04 -81.11
CA MET A 351 -107.47 -94.45 -81.50
C MET A 351 -107.94 -95.36 -80.35
N ILE A 352 -109.23 -95.72 -80.34
CA ILE A 352 -109.85 -96.58 -79.30
C ILE A 352 -110.04 -98.00 -79.85
N ILE A 353 -109.40 -99.02 -79.24
CA ILE A 353 -109.53 -100.44 -79.59
C ILE A 353 -110.06 -101.21 -78.36
N ASN A 354 -111.34 -101.61 -78.41
CA ASN A 354 -112.10 -102.60 -77.61
C ASN A 354 -111.71 -102.91 -76.12
N GLN A 355 -112.23 -102.06 -75.21
CA GLN A 355 -113.04 -102.30 -73.96
C GLN A 355 -112.56 -103.25 -72.80
N PRO A 356 -112.94 -102.98 -71.52
CA PRO A 356 -114.14 -102.27 -71.07
C PRO A 356 -113.92 -100.95 -70.32
N THR A 357 -114.85 -100.05 -70.60
CA THR A 357 -115.19 -98.82 -69.90
C THR A 357 -115.58 -99.09 -68.44
N THR A 358 -114.78 -98.62 -67.48
CA THR A 358 -115.29 -98.19 -66.17
C THR A 358 -115.44 -96.68 -66.18
N VAL A 359 -116.69 -96.25 -66.22
CA VAL A 359 -117.12 -94.88 -66.02
C VAL A 359 -116.63 -94.37 -64.67
N SER A 360 -115.98 -93.22 -64.67
CA SER A 360 -116.03 -92.27 -63.56
C SER A 360 -116.08 -90.88 -64.17
N ASP A 361 -117.25 -90.59 -64.77
CA ASP A 361 -117.71 -89.23 -64.89
C ASP A 361 -117.99 -88.70 -63.47
N GLY A 362 -117.19 -87.71 -63.09
CA GLY A 362 -117.45 -86.78 -62.01
C GLY A 362 -117.28 -85.38 -62.58
N SER A 363 -118.28 -84.94 -63.33
CA SER A 363 -118.39 -83.60 -63.90
C SER A 363 -118.50 -82.53 -62.80
N GLN A 364 -117.64 -81.52 -62.93
CA GLN A 364 -117.87 -80.09 -62.69
C GLN A 364 -118.33 -79.60 -61.29
N ALA A 365 -117.46 -78.77 -60.69
CA ALA A 365 -117.85 -77.44 -60.23
C ALA A 365 -116.66 -76.47 -60.29
N ALA A 366 -116.77 -75.43 -61.11
CA ALA A 366 -116.07 -74.16 -60.93
C ALA A 366 -117.15 -73.10 -60.64
N PRO A 367 -116.85 -71.88 -60.15
CA PRO A 367 -115.77 -71.44 -59.25
C PRO A 367 -116.35 -70.74 -58.01
N ALA A 368 -115.74 -70.89 -56.82
CA ALA A 368 -116.05 -70.03 -55.68
C ALA A 368 -114.92 -69.03 -55.44
N ARG A 369 -115.21 -67.79 -55.85
CA ARG A 369 -114.53 -66.56 -55.46
C ARG A 369 -114.12 -66.56 -53.99
N GLY A 370 -112.89 -66.12 -53.76
CA GLY A 370 -112.53 -65.28 -52.62
C GLY A 370 -112.72 -65.90 -51.25
N SER A 371 -111.73 -66.67 -50.81
CA SER A 371 -111.26 -66.48 -49.44
C SER A 371 -109.89 -65.86 -49.55
N GLN A 372 -109.81 -64.61 -49.09
CA GLN A 372 -108.56 -63.92 -48.86
C GLN A 372 -107.57 -64.93 -48.28
N ALA A 373 -106.42 -65.10 -48.94
CA ALA A 373 -105.26 -65.68 -48.29
C ALA A 373 -104.98 -64.78 -47.09
N LYS A 374 -105.58 -65.12 -45.94
CA LYS A 374 -105.19 -64.58 -44.65
C LYS A 374 -103.72 -64.89 -44.57
N ARG A 375 -102.91 -63.83 -44.52
CA ARG A 375 -101.48 -63.89 -44.25
C ARG A 375 -101.30 -64.97 -43.16
N PRO A 376 -100.46 -65.99 -43.36
CA PRO A 376 -100.14 -66.89 -42.26
C PRO A 376 -99.65 -66.00 -41.12
N ILE A 377 -100.37 -66.02 -40.00
CA ILE A 377 -99.88 -65.49 -38.74
C ILE A 377 -98.80 -66.48 -38.35
N TYR A 378 -97.55 -66.11 -38.61
CA TYR A 378 -96.42 -66.90 -38.15
C TYR A 378 -96.44 -66.87 -36.63
N ASN A 379 -96.57 -68.03 -35.99
CA ASN A 379 -96.23 -68.15 -34.59
C ASN A 379 -94.72 -67.89 -34.48
N ILE A 380 -94.38 -66.70 -34.00
CA ILE A 380 -93.02 -66.34 -33.61
C ILE A 380 -92.75 -67.13 -32.33
N ILE A 381 -92.18 -68.33 -32.45
CA ILE A 381 -91.56 -68.96 -31.29
C ILE A 381 -90.25 -68.20 -31.07
N GLU A 382 -90.26 -67.29 -30.10
CA GLU A 382 -89.05 -66.59 -29.69
C GLU A 382 -88.02 -67.62 -29.23
N ALA A 383 -86.76 -67.48 -29.65
CA ALA A 383 -85.66 -68.35 -29.24
C ALA A 383 -85.48 -68.42 -27.71
N ALA A 384 -86.12 -67.53 -26.94
CA ALA A 384 -86.26 -67.62 -25.49
C ALA A 384 -86.90 -68.95 -25.01
N HIS A 385 -87.76 -69.58 -25.81
CA HIS A 385 -88.37 -70.87 -25.47
C HIS A 385 -87.42 -72.07 -25.61
N GLU A 386 -86.28 -71.93 -26.33
CA GLU A 386 -85.24 -72.97 -26.39
C GLU A 386 -84.12 -72.76 -25.35
N VAL A 387 -84.12 -71.64 -24.62
CA VAL A 387 -83.10 -71.37 -23.59
C VAL A 387 -83.19 -72.37 -22.42
N SER A 388 -84.36 -72.94 -22.15
CA SER A 388 -84.53 -74.01 -21.16
C SER A 388 -83.92 -75.35 -21.57
N HIS A 389 -83.52 -75.52 -22.84
CA HIS A 389 -82.99 -76.77 -23.39
C HIS A 389 -81.54 -76.67 -23.89
N ILE A 390 -80.92 -75.49 -23.85
CA ILE A 390 -79.53 -75.25 -24.29
C ILE A 390 -78.64 -74.70 -23.15
N LEU A 391 -79.18 -74.44 -21.96
CA LEU A 391 -78.42 -74.16 -20.73
C LEU A 391 -78.28 -75.40 -19.83
#